data_AF-A0A6J7BE71-F1
#
_entry.id   AF-A0A6J7BE71-F1
#
_cell.length_a   1.000
_cell.length_b   1.000
_cell.length_c   1.000
_cell.angle_alpha   90.00
_cell.angle_beta   90.00
_cell.angle_gamma   90.00
#
_symmetry.space_group_name_H-M   'P 1'
#
loop_
_entity.id
_entity.type
_entity.pdbx_description
1 polymer ?
#
loop_
_entity_poly.entity_id
_entity_poly.type
_entity_poly.pdbx_seq_one_letter_code
_entity_poly.pdbx_strand_id
1 'polypeptide(L)' 'MQMSNVIVTPHNLAWTDELALGMGKSAFGSIASISRGEIPQFVVNREVLETPQFKEKFAKVLL' A
#
# COMPACT_ATOMS: atom_id res chain seq x y z
N MET A 1 -23.53 -23.28 -13.16
CA MET A 1 -24.11 -22.41 -14.22
C MET A 1 -22.97 -21.86 -15.06
N GLN A 2 -23.11 -21.81 -16.38
CA GLN A 2 -22.11 -21.26 -17.31
C GLN A 2 -22.76 -20.12 -18.10
N MET A 3 -22.05 -19.00 -18.27
CA MET A 3 -22.48 -17.85 -19.07
C MET A 3 -21.69 -17.84 -20.38
N SER A 4 -22.34 -18.11 -21.51
CA SER A 4 -21.69 -18.30 -22.81
C SER A 4 -21.11 -17.02 -23.42
N ASN A 5 -21.51 -15.86 -22.93
CA ASN A 5 -21.08 -14.54 -23.39
C ASN A 5 -20.13 -13.83 -22.41
N VAL A 6 -19.57 -14.55 -21.43
CA VAL A 6 -18.70 -13.97 -20.40
C VAL A 6 -17.35 -14.67 -20.41
N ILE A 7 -16.29 -13.89 -20.60
CA ILE A 7 -14.92 -14.34 -20.37
C ILE A 7 -14.59 -14.09 -18.90
N VAL A 8 -14.35 -15.16 -18.15
CA VAL A 8 -13.87 -15.07 -16.76
C VAL A 8 -12.36 -15.07 -16.74
N THR A 9 -11.76 -14.24 -15.90
CA THR A 9 -10.32 -14.23 -15.64
C THR A 9 -10.09 -14.24 -14.13
N PRO A 10 -8.97 -14.80 -13.64
CA PRO A 10 -8.59 -14.65 -12.24
C PRO A 10 -8.29 -13.17 -11.93
N HIS A 11 -8.21 -12.82 -10.64
CA HIS A 11 -7.79 -11.49 -10.20
C HIS A 11 -6.26 -11.31 -10.36
N ASN A 12 -5.77 -11.42 -11.59
CA ASN A 12 -4.34 -11.43 -11.91
C ASN A 12 -4.00 -10.65 -13.19
N LEU A 13 -4.85 -9.72 -13.62
CA LEU A 13 -4.71 -9.00 -14.90
C LEU A 13 -3.34 -8.34 -15.11
N ALA A 14 -2.65 -7.93 -14.03
CA ALA A 14 -1.35 -7.27 -14.09
C ALA A 14 -0.22 -8.05 -13.39
N TRP A 15 -0.39 -9.36 -13.16
CA TRP A 15 0.64 -10.17 -12.48
C TRP A 15 1.85 -10.42 -13.38
N THR A 16 2.84 -9.54 -13.26
CA THR A 16 4.19 -9.71 -13.79
C THR A 16 5.21 -9.61 -12.67
N ASP A 17 6.44 -10.06 -12.92
CA ASP A 17 7.53 -9.93 -11.95
C ASP A 17 7.84 -8.45 -11.64
N GLU A 18 7.67 -7.56 -12.62
CA GLU A 18 7.84 -6.11 -12.45
C GLU A 18 6.78 -5.51 -11.53
N LEU A 19 5.52 -5.97 -11.61
CA LEU A 19 4.48 -5.57 -10.68
C LEU A 19 4.85 -6.00 -9.25
N ALA A 20 5.25 -7.26 -9.06
CA ALA A 20 5.65 -7.77 -7.75
C ALA A 20 6.85 -6.98 -7.18
N LEU A 21 7.85 -6.71 -8.01
CA LEU A 21 9.02 -5.92 -7.64
C LEU A 21 8.66 -4.48 -7.24
N GLY A 22 7.80 -3.83 -8.03
CA GLY A 22 7.34 -2.47 -7.78
C GLY A 22 6.53 -2.35 -6.49
N MET A 23 5.56 -3.25 -6.28
CA MET A 23 4.76 -3.31 -5.06
C MET A 23 5.62 -3.58 -3.84
N GLY A 24 6.55 -4.55 -3.92
CA GLY A 24 7.47 -4.89 -2.83
C GLY A 24 8.34 -3.69 -2.44
N LYS A 25 9.00 -3.05 -3.42
CA LYS A 25 9.80 -1.84 -3.18
C LYS A 25 8.99 -0.73 -2.51
N SER A 26 7.77 -0.48 -2.99
CA SER A 26 6.90 0.55 -2.43
C SER A 26 6.48 0.24 -0.98
N ALA A 27 6.02 -0.99 -0.72
CA ALA A 27 5.56 -1.41 0.60
C ALA A 27 6.68 -1.41 1.64
N PHE A 28 7.80 -2.08 1.34
CA PHE A 28 8.94 -2.14 2.26
C PHE A 28 9.63 -0.79 2.44
N GLY A 29 9.73 0.02 1.38
CA GLY A 29 10.22 1.39 1.49
C GLY A 29 9.36 2.24 2.44
N SER A 30 8.05 2.12 2.35
CA SER A 30 7.11 2.82 3.23
C SER A 30 7.25 2.38 4.70
N ILE A 31 7.36 1.07 4.94
CA ILE A 31 7.60 0.52 6.29
C ILE A 31 8.93 1.06 6.84
N ALA A 32 9.99 1.06 6.03
CA ALA A 32 11.29 1.56 6.44
C ALA A 32 11.25 3.07 6.80
N SER A 33 10.57 3.90 6.00
CA SER A 33 10.37 5.32 6.34
C SER A 33 9.61 5.49 7.66
N ILE A 34 8.51 4.78 7.87
CA ILE A 34 7.75 4.86 9.12
C ILE A 34 8.61 4.48 10.33
N SER A 35 9.44 3.44 10.21
CA SER A 35 10.34 3.01 11.28
C SER A 35 11.39 4.05 11.68
N ARG A 36 11.67 5.04 10.82
CA ARG A 36 12.56 6.18 11.09
C ARG A 36 11.82 7.45 11.52
N GLY A 37 10.50 7.40 11.67
CA GLY A 37 9.70 8.61 11.93
C GLY A 37 9.48 9.49 10.70
N GLU A 38 9.67 8.95 9.51
CA GLU A 38 9.43 9.64 8.24
C GLU A 38 8.06 9.27 7.67
N ILE A 39 7.40 10.23 7.02
CA ILE A 39 6.17 9.98 6.27
C ILE A 39 6.50 9.26 4.96
N PRO A 40 5.80 8.16 4.59
CA PRO A 40 6.02 7.47 3.32
C PRO A 40 5.81 8.37 2.09
N GLN A 41 6.58 8.14 1.04
CA GLN A 41 6.56 8.94 -0.19
C GLN A 41 5.20 8.94 -0.91
N PHE A 42 4.51 7.80 -0.96
CA PHE A 42 3.33 7.59 -1.81
C PHE A 42 2.00 7.57 -1.03
N VAL A 43 1.88 8.39 0.02
CA VAL A 43 0.61 8.55 0.75
C VAL A 43 -0.45 9.15 -0.18
N VAL A 44 -1.51 8.38 -0.46
CA VAL A 44 -2.59 8.78 -1.38
C VAL A 44 -3.49 9.83 -0.75
N ASN A 45 -4.04 9.55 0.44
CA ASN A 45 -4.83 10.53 1.19
C ASN A 45 -3.93 11.25 2.19
N ARG A 46 -3.44 12.44 1.84
CA ARG A 46 -2.54 13.24 2.69
C ARG A 46 -3.23 13.83 3.92
N GLU A 47 -4.54 14.06 3.87
CA GLU A 47 -5.31 14.62 4.99
C GLU A 47 -5.29 13.69 6.21
N VAL A 48 -5.11 12.38 6.00
CA VAL A 48 -4.99 11.40 7.08
C VAL A 48 -3.84 11.71 8.03
N LEU A 49 -2.77 12.34 7.54
CA LEU A 49 -1.57 12.66 8.33
C LEU A 49 -1.87 13.66 9.45
N GLU A 50 -2.90 14.48 9.26
CA GLU A 50 -3.31 15.49 10.24
C GLU A 50 -4.27 14.96 11.29
N THR A 51 -4.86 13.79 11.06
CA THR A 51 -5.86 13.20 11.97
C THR A 51 -5.23 12.83 13.32
N PRO A 52 -5.96 13.03 14.44
CA PRO A 52 -5.49 12.61 15.76
C PRO A 52 -5.12 11.13 15.80
N GLN A 53 -5.94 10.27 15.16
CA GLN A 53 -5.75 8.82 15.15
C GLN A 53 -4.44 8.41 14.46
N PHE A 54 -4.07 9.07 13.36
CA PHE A 54 -2.80 8.82 12.70
C PHE A 54 -1.63 9.27 13.58
N LYS A 55 -1.67 10.49 14.11
CA LYS A 55 -0.60 11.06 14.96
C LYS A 55 -0.34 10.21 16.20
N GLU A 56 -1.41 9.77 16.88
CA GLU A 56 -1.32 8.86 18.03
C GLU A 56 -0.71 7.50 17.66
N LYS A 57 -1.09 6.93 16.51
CA LYS A 57 -0.53 5.66 16.04
C LYS A 57 0.94 5.81 15.65
N PHE A 58 1.28 6.90 14.97
CA PHE A 58 2.63 7.18 14.51
C PHE A 58 3.60 7.38 15.67
N ALA A 59 3.18 8.11 16.71
CA ALA A 59 3.98 8.29 17.93
C ALA A 59 4.35 6.97 18.62
N LYS A 60 3.46 5.96 18.59
CA LYS A 60 3.73 4.63 19.17
C LYS A 60 4.82 3.83 18.45
N VAL A 61 5.12 4.18 17.20
CA VAL A 61 6.17 3.49 16.42
C VAL A 61 7.56 4.08 16.70
N LEU A 62 7.64 5.25 17.34
CA LEU A 62 8.88 5.97 17.62
C LEU A 62 9.39 5.82 19.07
N LEU A 63 8.63 5.10 19.90
CA LEU A 63 8.97 4.74 21.28
C LEU A 63 9.48 3.30 21.32
#